data_AF-A0A7C3H4Z9-F1
#
_entry.id   AF-A0A7C3H4Z9-F1
#
_cell.length_a   1.000
_cell.length_b   1.000
_cell.length_c   1.000
_cell.angle_alpha   90.00
_cell.angle_beta   90.00
_cell.angle_gamma   90.00
#
_symmetry.space_group_name_H-M   'P 1'
#
loop_
_entity.id
_entity.type
_entity.pdbx_description
1 polymer ?
#
loop_
_entity_poly.entity_id
_entity_poly.type
_entity_poly.pdbx_seq_one_letter_code
_entity_poly.pdbx_strand_id
1 'polypeptide(L)'
;MSLYTAKETFPRQTETKKLPDEDLLALQQYLKRLRVWPEAGDAFLELLPQLNERTGLLSHSDYEWIPQVIQDCMCGVDIGSRYPAFFQKLLISPGLRKAFLKTLKNKIQ
;
A
#
# COMPACT_ATOMS: atom_id res chain seq x y z
N MET A 1 33.99 -28.72 36.26
CA MET A 1 34.12 -27.58 35.33
C MET A 1 32.91 -27.62 34.40
N SER A 2 31.86 -26.87 34.75
CA SER A 2 30.58 -26.83 34.02
C SER A 2 30.57 -25.75 32.95
N LEU A 3 30.25 -26.19 31.73
CA LEU A 3 29.27 -25.67 30.75
C LEU A 3 29.20 -24.16 30.42
N TYR A 4 28.74 -23.91 29.19
CA TYR A 4 28.33 -22.63 28.57
C TYR A 4 29.51 -21.82 27.98
N THR A 5 29.54 -21.37 26.73
CA THR A 5 28.46 -21.03 25.79
C THR A 5 29.04 -20.99 24.38
N ALA A 6 28.53 -21.82 23.46
CA ALA A 6 28.64 -21.53 22.04
C ALA A 6 27.73 -20.32 21.78
N LYS A 7 28.29 -19.12 21.66
CA LYS A 7 27.55 -17.98 21.10
C LYS A 7 27.54 -18.17 19.60
N GLU A 8 26.54 -18.92 19.13
CA GLU A 8 26.03 -18.82 17.77
C GLU A 8 25.76 -17.34 17.50
N THR A 9 26.64 -16.75 16.69
CA THR A 9 26.45 -15.46 16.06
C THR A 9 25.26 -15.60 15.12
N PHE A 10 24.06 -15.34 15.63
CA PHE A 10 22.89 -15.11 14.81
C PHE A 10 23.23 -13.99 13.81
N PRO A 11 23.17 -14.23 12.50
CA PRO A 11 23.05 -13.11 11.59
C PRO A 11 21.67 -12.53 11.88
N ARG A 12 21.63 -11.35 12.50
CA ARG A 12 20.42 -10.52 12.63
C ARG A 12 20.08 -10.01 11.22
N GLN A 13 19.66 -10.92 10.35
CA GLN A 13 19.00 -10.58 9.10
C GLN A 13 17.63 -10.06 9.46
N THR A 14 17.53 -8.75 9.59
CA THR A 14 16.37 -7.93 9.22
C THR A 14 16.84 -6.48 9.29
N GLU A 15 17.94 -6.20 8.58
CA GLU A 15 18.00 -4.94 7.88
C GLU A 15 16.90 -5.03 6.82
N THR A 16 15.66 -4.73 7.22
CA THR A 16 14.59 -4.38 6.29
C THR A 16 15.03 -3.08 5.63
N LYS A 17 15.96 -3.23 4.69
CA LYS A 17 16.16 -2.32 3.57
C LYS A 17 14.77 -2.17 2.99
N LYS A 18 14.07 -1.11 3.41
CA LYS A 18 12.88 -0.59 2.75
C LYS A 18 13.31 -0.31 1.32
N LEU A 19 13.18 -1.32 0.46
CA LEU A 19 13.06 -1.06 -0.95
C LEU A 19 11.95 -0.02 -1.07
N PRO A 20 12.18 1.12 -1.75
CA PRO A 20 11.08 2.01 -2.05
C PRO A 20 10.01 1.14 -2.70
N ASP A 21 8.79 1.16 -2.16
CA ASP A 21 7.70 0.35 -2.69
C ASP A 21 7.46 0.78 -4.15
N GLU A 22 8.08 0.09 -5.10
CA GLU A 22 7.96 0.37 -6.52
C GLU A 22 6.49 0.31 -6.94
N ASP A 23 5.73 -0.60 -6.34
CA ASP A 23 4.28 -0.70 -6.46
C ASP A 23 3.56 0.59 -5.99
N LEU A 24 4.05 1.24 -4.94
CA LEU A 24 3.44 2.46 -4.41
C LEU A 24 3.79 3.69 -5.26
N LEU A 25 5.03 3.80 -5.74
CA LEU A 25 5.42 4.81 -6.71
C LEU A 25 4.63 4.66 -8.01
N ALA A 26 4.47 3.42 -8.50
CA ALA A 26 3.66 3.13 -9.67
C ALA A 26 2.19 3.50 -9.44
N LEU A 27 1.61 3.17 -8.29
CA LEU A 27 0.25 3.57 -7.92
C LEU A 27 0.08 5.09 -7.93
N GLN A 28 0.99 5.81 -7.29
CA GLN A 28 0.97 7.27 -7.26
C GLN A 28 1.03 7.86 -8.68
N GLN A 29 1.96 7.40 -9.52
CA GLN A 29 2.08 7.89 -10.89
C GLN A 29 0.82 7.61 -11.72
N TYR A 30 0.22 6.43 -11.58
CA TYR A 30 -1.03 6.09 -12.28
C TYR A 30 -2.19 6.99 -11.85
N LEU A 31 -2.37 7.20 -10.55
CA LEU A 31 -3.44 8.05 -10.03
C LEU A 31 -3.22 9.53 -10.37
N LYS A 32 -1.97 10.02 -10.32
CA LYS A 32 -1.60 11.38 -10.77
C LYS A 32 -1.88 11.57 -12.26
N ARG A 33 -1.58 10.58 -13.10
CA ARG A 33 -1.91 10.60 -14.54
C ARG A 33 -3.41 10.70 -14.79
N LEU A 34 -4.21 10.03 -13.95
CA LEU A 34 -5.67 10.07 -13.99
C LEU A 34 -6.28 11.32 -13.31
N ARG A 35 -5.46 12.21 -12.73
CA ARG A 35 -5.90 13.39 -11.96
C ARG A 35 -6.87 13.08 -10.80
N VAL A 36 -6.78 11.86 -10.26
CA VAL A 36 -7.58 11.37 -9.11
C VAL A 36 -6.74 11.17 -7.86
N TRP A 37 -5.48 11.61 -7.91
CA TRP A 37 -4.60 11.58 -6.76
C TRP A 37 -4.99 12.72 -5.80
N PRO A 38 -5.37 12.39 -4.55
CA PRO A 38 -5.71 13.40 -3.56
C PRO A 38 -4.52 14.29 -3.24
N GLU A 39 -4.77 15.58 -2.96
CA GLU A 39 -3.75 16.49 -2.42
C GLU A 39 -3.16 15.96 -1.09
N ALA A 40 -4.01 15.36 -0.25
CA ALA A 40 -3.58 14.69 0.98
C ALA A 40 -2.81 13.38 0.72
N GLY A 41 -2.75 12.88 -0.51
CA GLY A 41 -2.12 11.61 -0.86
C GLY A 41 -0.63 11.61 -0.57
N ASP A 42 0.07 12.69 -0.90
CA ASP A 42 1.50 12.83 -0.60
C ASP A 42 1.73 12.87 0.92
N ALA A 43 0.87 13.55 1.69
CA ALA A 43 0.94 13.55 3.16
C ALA A 43 0.69 12.14 3.76
N PHE A 44 -0.23 11.35 3.17
CA PHE A 44 -0.43 9.96 3.57
C PHE A 44 0.80 9.10 3.30
N LEU A 45 1.55 9.35 2.21
CA LEU A 45 2.80 8.65 1.93
C LEU A 45 3.87 8.91 2.99
N GLU A 46 3.97 10.14 3.47
CA GLU A 46 4.89 10.51 4.56
C GLU A 46 4.49 9.86 5.89
N LEU A 47 3.19 9.62 6.11
CA LEU A 47 2.66 8.97 7.30
C LEU A 47 2.67 7.43 7.25
N LEU A 48 2.90 6.82 6.09
CA LEU A 48 3.01 5.36 5.92
C LEU A 48 3.94 4.64 6.90
N PRO A 49 5.18 5.12 7.15
CA PRO A 49 6.05 4.49 8.15
C PRO A 49 5.40 4.32 9.52
N GLN A 50 4.52 5.26 9.92
CA GLN A 50 3.83 5.22 11.22
C GLN A 50 2.54 4.38 11.17
N LEU A 51 1.92 4.27 10.00
CA LEU A 51 0.67 3.54 9.80
C LEU A 51 0.88 2.03 9.58
N ASN A 52 2.04 1.64 9.06
CA ASN A 52 2.37 0.24 8.80
C ASN A 52 2.35 -0.64 10.07
N GLU A 53 2.58 -0.03 11.24
CA GLU A 53 2.57 -0.73 12.53
C GLU A 53 1.17 -0.91 13.14
N ARG A 54 0.16 -0.18 12.64
CA ARG A 54 -1.19 -0.14 13.25
C ARG A 54 -2.30 -0.76 12.40
N THR A 55 -2.01 -1.20 11.18
CA THR A 55 -3.08 -1.56 10.25
C THR A 55 -3.52 -2.99 10.50
N GLY A 56 -4.72 -3.12 11.05
CA GLY A 56 -5.37 -4.40 11.32
C GLY A 56 -5.53 -5.26 10.07
N LEU A 57 -5.70 -6.56 10.30
CA LEU A 57 -5.88 -7.59 9.28
C LEU A 57 -6.77 -7.09 8.12
N LEU A 58 -6.25 -7.14 6.90
CA LEU A 58 -7.05 -6.93 5.69
C LEU A 58 -8.18 -7.95 5.69
N SER A 59 -9.42 -7.47 5.50
CA SER A 59 -10.56 -8.35 5.33
C SER A 59 -10.77 -8.61 3.84
N HIS A 60 -11.38 -9.76 3.51
CA HIS A 60 -11.77 -10.07 2.14
C HIS A 60 -12.68 -8.99 1.54
N SER A 61 -13.53 -8.39 2.39
CA SER A 61 -14.43 -7.30 2.00
C SER A 61 -13.69 -6.08 1.45
N ASP A 62 -12.44 -5.83 1.86
CA ASP A 62 -11.66 -4.71 1.31
C ASP A 62 -11.39 -4.89 -0.20
N TYR A 63 -11.20 -6.13 -0.66
CA TYR A 63 -10.98 -6.41 -2.08
C TYR A 63 -12.23 -6.20 -2.93
N GLU A 64 -13.42 -6.31 -2.35
CA GLU A 64 -14.69 -6.10 -3.07
C GLU A 64 -14.91 -4.63 -3.44
N TRP A 65 -14.26 -3.69 -2.75
CA TRP A 65 -14.33 -2.26 -3.07
C TRP A 65 -13.45 -1.89 -4.26
N ILE A 66 -12.45 -2.69 -4.62
CA ILE A 66 -11.53 -2.43 -5.75
C ILE A 66 -12.27 -2.05 -7.04
N PRO A 67 -13.22 -2.84 -7.58
CA PRO A 67 -13.90 -2.50 -8.83
C PRO A 67 -14.65 -1.17 -8.75
N GLN A 68 -15.32 -0.89 -7.63
CA GLN A 68 -16.04 0.36 -7.42
C GLN A 68 -15.09 1.56 -7.39
N VAL A 69 -14.02 1.47 -6.60
CA VAL A 69 -13.02 2.54 -6.46
C VAL A 69 -12.30 2.80 -7.78
N ILE A 70 -12.03 1.75 -8.59
CA ILE A 70 -11.45 1.90 -9.92
C ILE A 70 -12.42 2.60 -10.88
N GLN A 71 -13.71 2.26 -10.83
CA GLN A 71 -14.71 2.95 -11.65
C GLN A 71 -14.79 4.44 -11.30
N ASP A 72 -14.80 4.77 -10.01
CA ASP A 72 -14.72 6.15 -9.53
C ASP A 72 -13.42 6.83 -10.01
N CYS A 73 -12.26 6.16 -9.93
CA CYS A 73 -11.00 6.66 -10.51
C CYS A 73 -11.11 6.96 -12.00
N MET A 74 -11.75 6.08 -12.78
CA MET A 74 -11.92 6.26 -14.22
C MET A 74 -12.88 7.43 -14.55
N CYS A 75 -13.83 7.71 -13.65
CA CYS A 75 -14.72 8.86 -13.75
C CYS A 75 -14.06 10.18 -13.29
N GLY A 76 -12.79 10.17 -12.88
CA GLY A 76 -12.09 11.36 -12.39
C GLY A 76 -12.45 11.71 -10.94
N VAL A 77 -13.02 10.78 -10.18
CA VAL A 77 -13.39 10.99 -8.77
C VAL A 77 -12.16 10.82 -7.90
N ASP A 78 -11.96 11.77 -6.99
CA ASP A 78 -10.89 11.72 -6.00
C ASP A 78 -11.15 10.62 -4.97
N ILE A 79 -10.42 9.51 -5.10
CA ILE A 79 -10.62 8.33 -4.24
C ILE A 79 -10.05 8.50 -2.83
N GLY A 80 -9.10 9.42 -2.63
CA GLY A 80 -8.57 9.72 -1.30
C GLY A 80 -9.59 10.46 -0.44
N SER A 81 -10.35 11.36 -1.04
CA SER A 81 -11.43 12.09 -0.39
C SER A 81 -12.69 11.24 -0.25
N ARG A 82 -13.05 10.47 -1.28
CA ARG A 82 -14.26 9.65 -1.28
C ARG A 82 -14.14 8.35 -0.47
N TYR A 83 -12.96 7.73 -0.48
CA TYR A 83 -12.70 6.46 0.19
C TYR A 83 -11.43 6.52 1.06
N PRO A 84 -11.33 7.42 2.06
CA PRO A 84 -10.10 7.65 2.82
C PRO A 84 -9.60 6.41 3.55
N ALA A 85 -10.51 5.62 4.14
CA ALA A 85 -10.15 4.38 4.83
C ALA A 85 -9.63 3.29 3.87
N PHE A 86 -10.25 3.16 2.68
CA PHE A 86 -9.77 2.24 1.65
C PHE A 86 -8.43 2.70 1.09
N PHE A 87 -8.28 4.00 0.80
CA PHE A 87 -7.06 4.59 0.29
C PHE A 87 -5.89 4.40 1.27
N GLN A 88 -6.13 4.58 2.55
CA GLN A 88 -5.15 4.28 3.59
C GLN A 88 -4.74 2.79 3.57
N LYS A 89 -5.71 1.86 3.56
CA LYS A 89 -5.43 0.42 3.45
C LYS A 89 -4.71 0.06 2.15
N LEU A 90 -5.06 0.72 1.05
CA LEU A 90 -4.43 0.59 -0.24
C LEU A 90 -2.98 1.00 -0.14
N LEU A 91 -2.65 2.13 0.46
CA LEU A 91 -1.26 2.57 0.58
C LEU A 91 -0.43 1.67 1.49
N ILE A 92 -1.02 1.05 2.51
CA ILE A 92 -0.31 0.24 3.50
C ILE A 92 -0.16 -1.22 3.05
N SER A 93 -1.17 -1.78 2.37
CA SER A 93 -1.20 -3.19 2.01
C SER A 93 -0.60 -3.46 0.62
N PRO A 94 0.55 -4.15 0.53
CA PRO A 94 1.12 -4.52 -0.77
C PRO A 94 0.20 -5.43 -1.59
N GLY A 95 -0.57 -6.31 -0.93
CA GLY A 95 -1.51 -7.20 -1.61
C GLY A 95 -2.68 -6.44 -2.23
N LEU A 96 -3.23 -5.44 -1.51
CA LEU A 96 -4.31 -4.60 -2.02
C LEU A 96 -3.80 -3.68 -3.15
N ARG A 97 -2.59 -3.11 -3.02
CA ARG A 97 -1.94 -2.32 -4.10
C ARG A 97 -1.84 -3.11 -5.39
N LYS A 98 -1.30 -4.33 -5.32
CA LYS A 98 -1.10 -5.18 -6.49
C LYS A 98 -2.42 -5.57 -7.14
N ALA A 99 -3.42 -5.95 -6.34
CA ALA A 99 -4.75 -6.27 -6.85
C ALA A 99 -5.40 -5.05 -7.53
N PHE A 100 -5.32 -3.89 -6.89
CA PHE A 100 -5.84 -2.63 -7.44
C PHE A 100 -5.13 -2.25 -8.75
N LEU A 101 -3.80 -2.24 -8.76
CA LEU A 101 -3.00 -1.95 -9.96
C LEU A 101 -3.28 -2.92 -11.11
N LYS A 102 -3.43 -4.22 -10.80
CA LYS A 102 -3.77 -5.24 -11.81
C LYS A 102 -5.13 -4.95 -12.43
N THR A 103 -6.14 -4.68 -11.62
CA THR A 103 -7.48 -4.38 -12.10
C THR A 103 -7.52 -3.04 -12.86
N LEU A 104 -6.78 -2.04 -12.40
CA LEU A 104 -6.69 -0.72 -13.05
C LEU A 104 -6.04 -0.84 -14.43
N LYS A 105 -4.92 -1.58 -14.54
CA LYS A 105 -4.27 -1.87 -15.82
C LYS A 105 -5.20 -2.62 -16.79
N ASN A 106 -5.97 -3.58 -16.28
CA ASN A 106 -6.92 -4.35 -17.09
C ASN A 106 -8.13 -3.51 -17.59
N LYS A 107 -8.48 -2.42 -16.90
CA LYS A 107 -9.60 -1.53 -17.27
C LYS A 107 -9.19 -0.39 -18.21
N ILE A 108 -7.90 -0.08 -18.28
CA ILE A 108 -7.33 0.97 -19.16
C ILE A 108 -6.87 0.39 -20.51
N GLN A 109 -6.79 -0.94 -20.62
CA GLN A 109 -6.47 -1.66 -21.86
C GLN A 109 -7.69 -1.74 -22.79
#